data_AF-A0A345PB97-F1
#
_entry.id   AF-A0A345PB97-F1
#
_cell.length_a   1.000
_cell.length_b   1.000
_cell.length_c   1.000
_cell.angle_alpha   90.00
_cell.angle_beta   90.00
_cell.angle_gamma   90.00
#
_symmetry.space_group_name_H-M   'P 1'
#
loop_
_entity.id
_entity.type
_entity.pdbx_description
1 polymer ?
#
loop_
_entity_poly.entity_id
_entity_poly.type
_entity_poly.pdbx_seq_one_letter_code
_entity_poly.pdbx_strand_id
1 'polypeptide(L)' 'MKTKKYLAKIAQNWSTSEDQFLIENCELSIDQLAQALQRSTDEIQDRRQCLGLIRRMRAVTRLTMP' A
#
# COMPACT_ATOMS: atom_id res chain seq x y z
N MET A 1 -19.94 -3.93 26.09
CA MET A 1 -18.66 -3.62 25.41
C MET A 1 -18.52 -4.54 24.20
N LYS A 2 -18.74 -4.03 22.97
CA LYS A 2 -18.71 -4.84 21.73
C LYS A 2 -17.74 -4.22 20.71
N THR A 3 -16.43 -4.30 20.94
CA THR A 3 -15.46 -3.54 20.13
C THR A 3 -14.13 -4.29 19.91
N LYS A 4 -14.19 -5.45 19.26
CA LYS A 4 -12.97 -6.06 18.67
C LYS A 4 -13.15 -6.60 17.23
N LYS A 5 -14.39 -6.89 16.80
CA LYS A 5 -14.66 -7.41 15.43
C LYS A 5 -14.93 -6.35 14.36
N TYR A 6 -15.12 -5.08 14.72
CA TYR A 6 -15.43 -4.02 13.75
C TYR A 6 -14.17 -3.41 13.12
N LEU A 7 -13.08 -3.32 13.88
CA LEU A 7 -11.81 -2.74 13.40
C LEU A 7 -11.18 -3.61 12.29
N ALA A 8 -11.31 -4.94 12.39
CA ALA A 8 -10.81 -5.86 11.37
C ALA A 8 -11.52 -5.73 10.01
N LYS A 9 -12.74 -5.16 9.96
CA LYS A 9 -13.47 -4.97 8.71
C LYS A 9 -13.21 -3.60 8.07
N ILE A 10 -12.69 -2.64 8.83
CA ILE A 10 -12.27 -1.32 8.32
C ILE A 10 -10.91 -1.45 7.59
N ALA A 11 -10.07 -2.41 8.00
CA ALA A 11 -8.76 -2.69 7.39
C ALA A 11 -8.81 -3.01 5.87
N GLN A 12 -9.94 -3.46 5.32
CA GLN A 12 -10.01 -3.80 3.89
C GLN A 12 -10.56 -2.70 2.98
N ASN A 13 -11.15 -1.63 3.50
CA ASN A 13 -11.87 -0.67 2.67
C ASN A 13 -11.03 0.60 2.45
N TRP A 14 -9.96 0.47 1.66
CA TRP A 14 -9.21 1.63 1.16
C TRP A 14 -10.14 2.60 0.44
N SER A 15 -10.18 3.82 0.94
CA SER A 15 -10.91 4.93 0.33
C SER A 15 -10.08 5.59 -0.76
N THR A 16 -10.76 6.23 -1.72
CA THR A 16 -10.11 7.02 -2.77
C THR A 16 -9.18 8.09 -2.19
N SER A 17 -9.54 8.68 -1.04
CA SER A 17 -8.70 9.68 -0.36
C SER A 17 -7.43 9.07 0.22
N GLU A 18 -7.48 7.88 0.80
CA GLU A 18 -6.28 7.17 1.28
C GLU A 18 -5.38 6.75 0.11
N ASP A 19 -5.96 6.30 -1.00
CA ASP A 19 -5.20 6.00 -2.22
C ASP A 19 -4.53 7.23 -2.79
N GLN A 20 -5.26 8.35 -2.87
CA GLN A 20 -4.73 9.61 -3.34
C GLN A 20 -3.61 10.10 -2.43
N PHE A 21 -3.77 9.97 -1.10
CA PHE A 21 -2.70 10.28 -0.16
C PHE A 21 -1.45 9.42 -0.41
N LEU A 22 -1.59 8.11 -0.67
CA LEU A 22 -0.46 7.24 -1.02
C LEU A 22 0.22 7.62 -2.34
N ILE A 23 -0.54 8.07 -3.34
CA ILE A 23 -0.02 8.49 -4.64
C ILE A 23 0.74 9.81 -4.50
N GLU A 24 0.13 10.79 -3.84
CA GLU A 24 0.70 12.13 -3.64
C GLU A 24 1.95 12.06 -2.74
N ASN A 25 1.92 11.22 -1.71
CA ASN A 25 3.00 11.08 -0.73
C ASN A 25 3.85 9.82 -0.99
N CYS A 26 3.94 9.35 -2.23
CA CYS A 26 4.65 8.11 -2.55
C CYS A 26 6.17 8.20 -2.26
N GLU A 27 6.71 9.41 -2.11
CA GLU A 27 8.10 9.66 -1.69
C GLU A 27 8.35 9.43 -0.19
N LEU A 28 7.28 9.44 0.63
CA LEU A 28 7.40 9.18 2.07
C LEU A 28 7.70 7.70 2.36
N SER A 29 8.31 7.48 3.53
CA SER A 29 8.59 6.13 4.01
C SER A 29 7.30 5.40 4.39
N ILE A 30 7.36 4.07 4.37
CA ILE A 30 6.21 3.23 4.75
C ILE A 30 5.78 3.54 6.18
N ASP A 31 6.71 3.77 7.11
CA ASP A 31 6.40 4.13 8.50
C ASP A 31 5.64 5.46 8.61
N GLN A 32 6.05 6.48 7.84
CA GLN A 32 5.37 7.78 7.85
C GLN A 32 3.95 7.67 7.29
N LEU A 33 3.78 6.90 6.20
CA LEU A 33 2.47 6.64 5.61
C LEU A 33 1.57 5.82 6.54
N ALA A 34 2.14 4.81 7.21
CA ALA A 34 1.45 3.99 8.19
C ALA A 34 0.96 4.83 9.38
N GLN A 35 1.80 5.74 9.87
CA GLN A 35 1.43 6.65 10.95
C GLN A 35 0.35 7.65 10.53
N ALA A 36 0.45 8.24 9.33
CA ALA A 36 -0.51 9.20 8.81
C ALA A 36 -1.88 8.58 8.56
N LEU A 37 -1.91 7.38 7.99
CA LEU A 37 -3.14 6.65 7.67
C LEU A 37 -3.64 5.77 8.82
N GLN A 38 -2.89 5.69 9.93
CA GLN A 38 -3.15 4.80 11.07
C GLN A 38 -3.34 3.34 10.64
N ARG A 39 -2.54 2.90 9.65
CA ARG A 39 -2.53 1.55 9.10
C ARG A 39 -1.25 0.82 9.48
N SER A 40 -1.25 -0.49 9.31
CA SER A 40 -0.01 -1.27 9.40
C SER A 40 0.88 -1.02 8.18
N THR A 41 2.20 -1.12 8.39
CA THR A 41 3.20 -1.02 7.32
C THR A 41 2.98 -2.06 6.21
N ASP A 42 2.51 -3.25 6.58
CA ASP A 42 2.18 -4.34 5.65
C ASP A 42 1.01 -3.95 4.74
N GLU A 43 -0.07 -3.37 5.30
CA GLU A 43 -1.20 -2.86 4.50
C GLU A 43 -0.78 -1.76 3.54
N ILE A 44 0.08 -0.83 3.99
CA ILE A 44 0.63 0.23 3.12
C ILE A 44 1.42 -0.40 1.97
N GLN A 45 2.27 -1.39 2.25
CA GLN A 45 3.10 -2.04 1.25
C GLN A 45 2.24 -2.77 0.21
N ASP A 46 1.26 -3.55 0.66
CA ASP A 46 0.30 -4.24 -0.21
C ASP A 46 -0.48 -3.25 -1.08
N ARG A 47 -0.89 -2.12 -0.50
CA ARG A 47 -1.63 -1.11 -1.26
C ARG A 47 -0.76 -0.39 -2.28
N ARG A 48 0.48 -0.03 -1.92
CA ARG A 48 1.44 0.58 -2.86
C ARG A 48 1.76 -0.37 -4.02
N GLN A 49 1.78 -1.68 -3.78
CA GLN A 49 1.89 -2.68 -4.82
C GLN A 49 0.64 -2.74 -5.72
N CYS A 50 -0.57 -2.70 -5.13
CA CYS A 50 -1.83 -2.66 -5.86
C CYS A 50 -1.97 -1.41 -6.74
N LEU A 51 -1.56 -0.24 -6.22
CA LEU A 51 -1.58 1.04 -6.93
C LEU A 51 -0.48 1.14 -8.01
N GLY A 52 0.42 0.15 -8.11
CA GLY A 52 1.53 0.17 -9.06
C GLY A 52 2.60 1.22 -8.75
N LEU A 53 2.56 1.83 -7.56
CA LEU A 53 3.55 2.80 -7.08
C LEU A 53 4.91 2.13 -6.85
N ILE A 54 4.90 0.83 -6.54
CA ILE A 54 6.09 0.01 -6.55
C ILE A 54 6.24 -0.54 -7.97
N ARG A 55 7.10 0.10 -8.78
CA ARG A 55 7.60 -0.54 -9.99
C ARG A 55 8.29 -1.81 -9.53
N ARG A 56 7.65 -2.96 -9.73
CA ARG A 56 8.40 -4.21 -9.81
C ARG A 56 9.45 -3.96 -10.87
N MET A 57 10.71 -3.84 -10.43
CA MET A 57 11.85 -3.98 -11.29
C MET A 57 11.82 -5.43 -11.76
N ARG A 58 10.93 -5.71 -12.73
CA ARG A 58 11.04 -6.89 -13.56
C ARG A 58 12.32 -6.64 -14.31
N ALA A 59 13.43 -7.13 -13.78
CA ALA A 59 14.60 -7.37 -14.57
C ALA A 59 14.09 -8.17 -15.78
N VAL A 60 14.02 -7.52 -16.93
CA VAL A 60 13.79 -8.19 -18.20
C VAL A 60 15.07 -8.98 -18.45
N THR A 61 15.17 -10.15 -17.83
CA THR A 61 16.23 -11.12 -18.12
C THR A 61 15.55 -12.25 -18.87
N ARG A 62 15.98 -12.44 -20.12
CA ARG A 62 15.46 -13.33 -21.19
C ARG A 62 14.26 -12.73 -21.91
N LEU A 63 14.43 -12.24 -23.15
CA LEU A 63 14.81 -13.05 -24.32
C LEU A 63 15.94 -12.42 -25.15
N THR A 64 17.19 -12.62 -24.74
CA THR A 64 18.26 -13.04 -25.67
C THR A 64 18.15 -14.56 -25.70
N MET A 65 17.71 -15.21 -26.77
CA MET A 65 18.36 -15.53 -28.06
C MET A 65 17.40 -16.53 -28.77
N PRO A 66 17.55 -16.92 -30.05
CA PRO A 66 18.71 -16.76 -30.95
C PRO A 66 18.52 -15.80 -32.12
#